data_AF-A0A7S2Q8D3-F1
#
_entry.id   AF-A0A7S2Q8D3-F1
#
_cell.length_a   1.000
_cell.length_b   1.000
_cell.length_c   1.000
_cell.angle_alpha   90.00
_cell.angle_beta   90.00
_cell.angle_gamma   90.00
#
_symmetry.space_group_name_H-M   'P 1'
#
loop_
_entity.id
_entity.type
_entity.pdbx_description
1 polymer ?
#
loop_
_entity_poly.entity_id
_entity_poly.type
_entity_poly.pdbx_seq_one_letter_code
_entity_poly.pdbx_strand_id
1 'polypeptide(L)'
;GCAAPQSLDGSAAGDPALVETVRLATALLPGGEMTAWQRGWCTAGNVGRYLRGRGGDPAAAAEILAQALQWREEYREVLSGAREPRWQTDMRVLARGGDGVPIVYGCFRHNVPATSANIRDIAEHMAAVLEAAGRSRRQGATKADTVVDCHGFVLMDNLNPSPVFELLRMVHQPYRDTLRAALVVDAPWSFQLLWSAALPFLSERTARKVRFACQAEAVQIIEASSGPAAAAAVDRVMALNRGPDGCRGARFPSELPGDDAGEERCVLVAAPVAAPAASPDVVTPSACMAGAEAAALAPDEAAAKGEVDVLQSAWQ
;
A
#
# COMPACT_ATOMS: atom_id res chain seq x y z
N GLY A 1 8.71 -19.26 14.96
CA GLY A 1 10.09 -19.06 14.50
C GLY A 1 10.04 -18.51 13.09
N CYS A 2 10.51 -17.28 12.87
CA CYS A 2 10.49 -16.66 11.55
C CYS A 2 11.48 -17.37 10.62
N ALA A 3 10.98 -17.94 9.53
CA ALA A 3 11.83 -18.46 8.45
C ALA A 3 12.71 -17.32 7.92
N ALA A 4 14.02 -17.57 7.83
CA ALA A 4 14.97 -16.62 7.26
C ALA A 4 14.61 -16.37 5.78
N PRO A 5 14.67 -15.11 5.29
CA PRO A 5 14.47 -14.84 3.87
C PRO A 5 15.53 -15.57 3.05
N GLN A 6 15.09 -16.37 2.08
CA GLN A 6 15.97 -17.04 1.13
C GLN A 6 16.76 -15.98 0.37
N SER A 7 18.07 -15.93 0.66
CA SER A 7 19.03 -15.12 -0.08
C SER A 7 19.04 -15.57 -1.53
N LEU A 8 19.02 -14.63 -2.48
CA LEU A 8 19.14 -14.82 -3.94
C LEU A 8 19.26 -16.30 -4.38
N ASP A 9 18.11 -16.97 -4.53
CA ASP A 9 18.10 -18.32 -5.11
C ASP A 9 18.80 -18.30 -6.47
N GLY A 10 19.48 -19.40 -6.83
CA GLY A 10 20.41 -19.49 -7.98
C GLY A 10 19.88 -19.07 -9.36
N SER A 11 18.57 -18.84 -9.53
CA SER A 11 17.98 -18.25 -10.74
C SER A 11 18.16 -16.72 -10.83
N ALA A 12 18.29 -16.04 -9.68
CA ALA A 12 18.49 -14.60 -9.56
C ALA A 12 19.98 -14.19 -9.68
N ALA A 13 20.87 -15.09 -9.26
CA ALA A 13 22.32 -14.90 -9.30
C ALA A 13 22.89 -14.76 -10.73
N GLY A 14 22.06 -14.95 -11.76
CA GLY A 14 22.46 -14.90 -13.16
C GLY A 14 22.13 -13.60 -13.91
N ASP A 15 21.36 -12.66 -13.36
CA ASP A 15 21.06 -11.39 -14.05
C ASP A 15 22.12 -10.33 -13.70
N PRO A 16 23.02 -9.96 -14.65
CA PRO A 16 24.09 -9.01 -14.38
C PRO A 16 23.58 -7.64 -13.96
N ALA A 17 22.39 -7.23 -14.42
CA ALA A 17 21.82 -5.94 -14.07
C ALA A 17 21.37 -5.91 -12.60
N LEU A 18 20.77 -6.99 -12.09
CA LEU A 18 20.40 -7.09 -10.68
C LEU A 18 21.62 -7.07 -9.77
N VAL A 19 22.67 -7.82 -10.15
CA VAL A 19 23.93 -7.86 -9.40
C VAL A 19 24.58 -6.48 -9.36
N GLU A 20 24.63 -5.79 -10.51
CA GLU A 20 25.19 -4.45 -10.60
C GLU A 20 24.38 -3.42 -9.80
N THR A 21 23.05 -3.47 -9.84
CA THR A 21 22.19 -2.60 -9.01
C THR A 21 22.49 -2.77 -7.53
N VAL A 22 22.64 -4.01 -7.03
CA VAL A 22 22.95 -4.26 -5.61
C VAL A 22 24.35 -3.76 -5.27
N ARG A 23 25.34 -3.97 -6.14
CA ARG A 23 26.72 -3.49 -5.94
C ARG A 23 26.77 -1.97 -5.83
N LEU A 24 26.14 -1.26 -6.78
CA LEU A 24 26.06 0.19 -6.79
C LEU A 24 25.29 0.72 -5.57
N ALA A 25 24.16 0.11 -5.20
CA ALA A 25 23.39 0.52 -4.04
C ALA A 25 24.20 0.37 -2.74
N THR A 26 24.98 -0.71 -2.62
CA THR A 26 25.87 -0.95 -1.47
C THR A 26 26.91 0.17 -1.33
N ALA A 27 27.50 0.61 -2.44
CA ALA A 27 28.49 1.69 -2.44
C ALA A 27 27.89 3.05 -2.00
N LEU A 28 26.57 3.23 -2.17
CA LEU A 28 25.84 4.43 -1.73
C LEU A 28 25.36 4.37 -0.28
N LEU A 29 25.51 3.23 0.41
CA LEU A 29 25.17 3.12 1.83
C LEU A 29 26.25 3.77 2.71
N PRO A 30 25.88 4.22 3.93
CA PRO A 30 26.87 4.69 4.91
C PRO A 30 27.96 3.63 5.15
N GLY A 31 29.22 4.00 4.95
CA GLY A 31 30.37 3.10 5.07
C GLY A 31 30.58 2.16 3.87
N GLY A 32 29.74 2.22 2.83
CA GLY A 32 29.86 1.37 1.66
C GLY A 32 29.58 -0.11 1.93
N GLU A 33 28.83 -0.40 3.00
CA GLU A 33 28.54 -1.76 3.44
C GLU A 33 27.04 -1.99 3.65
N MET A 34 26.63 -3.25 3.48
CA MET A 34 25.24 -3.69 3.66
C MET A 34 25.15 -4.67 4.82
N THR A 35 24.23 -4.42 5.75
CA THR A 35 23.95 -5.32 6.88
C THR A 35 23.40 -6.67 6.41
N ALA A 36 23.51 -7.71 7.23
CA ALA A 36 22.92 -9.01 6.92
C ALA A 36 21.40 -8.93 6.72
N TRP A 37 20.73 -8.04 7.47
CA TRP A 37 19.30 -7.78 7.35
C TRP A 37 18.93 -7.17 5.99
N GLN A 38 19.64 -6.11 5.59
CA GLN A 38 19.48 -5.48 4.29
C GLN A 38 19.75 -6.46 3.14
N ARG A 39 20.82 -7.26 3.24
CA ARG A 39 21.20 -8.25 2.23
C ARG A 39 20.15 -9.33 2.05
N GLY A 40 19.55 -9.81 3.14
CA GLY A 40 18.45 -10.78 3.09
C GLY A 40 17.20 -10.24 2.38
N TRP A 41 17.01 -8.91 2.35
CA TRP A 41 15.91 -8.29 1.63
C TRP A 41 16.20 -8.03 0.15
N CYS A 42 17.47 -8.06 -0.29
CA CYS A 42 17.86 -7.87 -1.70
C CYS A 42 17.62 -9.14 -2.56
N THR A 43 16.39 -9.64 -2.60
CA THR A 43 15.98 -10.74 -3.49
C THR A 43 15.82 -10.24 -4.94
N ALA A 44 15.85 -11.12 -5.94
CA ALA A 44 15.59 -10.71 -7.34
C ALA A 44 14.23 -10.03 -7.51
N GLY A 45 13.20 -10.50 -6.80
CA GLY A 45 11.88 -9.89 -6.83
C GLY A 45 11.86 -8.47 -6.27
N ASN A 46 12.69 -8.18 -5.26
CA ASN A 46 12.80 -6.85 -4.66
C ASN A 46 13.65 -5.93 -5.55
N VAL A 47 14.88 -6.33 -5.87
CA VAL A 47 15.80 -5.55 -6.70
C VAL A 47 15.21 -5.29 -8.10
N GLY A 48 14.60 -6.31 -8.71
CA GLY A 48 13.98 -6.20 -10.03
C GLY A 48 12.83 -5.20 -10.10
N ARG A 49 12.16 -4.89 -8.98
CA ARG A 49 11.15 -3.82 -8.93
C ARG A 49 11.77 -2.43 -9.08
N TYR A 50 12.92 -2.19 -8.44
CA TYR A 50 13.67 -0.94 -8.60
C TYR A 50 14.19 -0.80 -10.02
N LEU A 51 14.79 -1.87 -10.54
CA LEU A 51 15.34 -1.90 -11.90
C LEU A 51 14.27 -1.64 -12.97
N ARG A 52 13.14 -2.36 -12.95
CA ARG A 52 12.02 -2.11 -13.87
C ARG A 52 11.44 -0.71 -13.71
N GLY A 53 11.38 -0.20 -12.48
CA GLY A 53 10.90 1.14 -12.16
C GLY A 53 11.77 2.27 -12.71
N ARG A 54 12.98 1.95 -13.19
CA ARG A 54 13.95 2.86 -13.82
C ARG A 54 14.36 2.39 -15.22
N GLY A 55 13.47 1.67 -15.91
CA GLY A 55 13.67 1.31 -17.31
C GLY A 55 14.85 0.36 -17.58
N GLY A 56 15.33 -0.37 -16.56
CA GLY A 56 16.47 -1.26 -16.70
C GLY A 56 17.83 -0.62 -16.40
N ASP A 57 17.88 0.65 -15.97
CA ASP A 57 19.11 1.33 -15.59
C ASP A 57 19.57 0.93 -14.17
N PRO A 58 20.71 0.23 -14.01
CA PRO A 58 21.19 -0.19 -12.70
C PRO A 58 21.62 0.95 -11.78
N ALA A 59 22.15 2.05 -12.32
CA ALA A 59 22.63 3.18 -11.52
C ALA A 59 21.47 3.97 -10.93
N ALA A 60 20.49 4.34 -11.77
CA ALA A 60 19.28 5.01 -11.31
C ALA A 60 18.44 4.13 -10.37
N ALA A 61 18.45 2.80 -10.57
CA ALA A 61 17.80 1.87 -9.65
C ALA A 61 18.53 1.77 -8.31
N ALA A 62 19.86 1.83 -8.31
CA ALA A 62 20.70 1.71 -7.14
C ALA A 62 20.51 2.86 -6.15
N GLU A 63 20.34 4.09 -6.63
CA GLU A 63 20.09 5.26 -5.78
C GLU A 63 18.86 5.07 -4.89
N ILE A 64 17.76 4.61 -5.48
CA ILE A 64 16.49 4.42 -4.75
C ILE A 64 16.53 3.16 -3.91
N LEU A 65 17.19 2.10 -4.40
CA LEU A 65 17.42 0.91 -3.60
C LEU A 65 18.21 1.25 -2.33
N ALA A 66 19.26 2.08 -2.43
CA ALA A 66 20.04 2.53 -1.28
C ALA A 66 19.17 3.32 -0.27
N GLN A 67 18.35 4.25 -0.74
CA GLN A 67 17.39 4.97 0.11
C GLN A 67 16.41 4.02 0.82
N ALA A 68 15.86 3.05 0.09
CA ALA A 68 14.97 2.04 0.65
C ALA A 68 15.67 1.16 1.70
N LEU A 69 16.93 0.77 1.46
CA LEU A 69 17.71 -0.02 2.42
C LEU A 69 18.07 0.75 3.69
N GLN A 70 18.37 2.05 3.58
CA GLN A 70 18.58 2.92 4.75
C GLN A 70 17.29 3.06 5.56
N TRP A 71 16.17 3.35 4.89
CA TRP A 71 14.86 3.42 5.53
C TRP A 71 14.51 2.10 6.23
N ARG A 72 14.77 0.95 5.60
CA ARG A 72 14.50 -0.36 6.22
C ARG A 72 15.37 -0.64 7.44
N GLU A 73 16.58 -0.10 7.51
CA GLU A 73 17.41 -0.20 8.71
C GLU A 73 16.86 0.71 9.82
N GLU A 74 16.43 1.93 9.48
CA GLU A 74 15.78 2.89 10.42
C GLU A 74 14.50 2.32 11.07
N TYR A 75 13.71 1.54 10.31
CA TYR A 75 12.45 0.93 10.77
C TYR A 75 12.60 -0.56 11.13
N ARG A 76 13.83 -1.06 11.25
CA ARG A 76 14.12 -2.50 11.38
C ARG A 76 13.36 -3.18 12.52
N GLU A 77 13.28 -2.57 13.69
CA GLU A 77 12.60 -3.18 14.85
C GLU A 77 11.12 -3.48 14.56
N VAL A 78 10.43 -2.56 13.89
CA VAL A 78 9.02 -2.71 13.52
C VAL A 78 8.86 -3.69 12.36
N LEU A 79 9.69 -3.57 11.32
CA LEU A 79 9.62 -4.45 10.15
C LEU A 79 9.95 -5.91 10.48
N SER A 80 10.88 -6.13 11.41
CA SER A 80 11.24 -7.48 11.89
C SER A 80 10.24 -8.04 12.91
N GLY A 81 9.35 -7.20 13.47
CA GLY A 81 8.45 -7.55 14.55
C GLY A 81 9.13 -7.64 15.93
N ALA A 82 10.38 -7.18 16.06
CA ALA A 82 11.06 -7.07 17.35
C ALA A 82 10.37 -6.06 18.28
N ARG A 83 9.67 -5.08 17.71
CA ARG A 83 8.84 -4.12 18.44
C ARG A 83 7.50 -3.93 17.74
N GLU A 84 6.42 -3.94 18.52
CA GLU A 84 5.08 -3.60 18.02
C GLU A 84 4.95 -2.07 17.93
N PRO A 85 4.47 -1.53 16.79
CA PRO A 85 4.22 -0.11 16.68
C PRO A 85 2.98 0.29 17.48
N ARG A 86 2.85 1.58 17.79
CA ARG A 86 1.58 2.09 18.31
C ARG A 86 0.57 2.19 17.17
N TRP A 87 -0.55 1.49 17.28
CA TRP A 87 -1.56 1.50 16.24
C TRP A 87 -2.34 2.84 16.21
N GLN A 88 -2.27 3.57 15.10
CA GLN A 88 -2.86 4.92 14.93
C GLN A 88 -4.16 4.97 14.10
N THR A 89 -4.50 3.90 13.38
CA THR A 89 -5.67 3.85 12.49
C THR A 89 -6.24 2.43 12.45
N ASP A 90 -7.33 2.22 11.70
CA ASP A 90 -7.87 0.88 11.40
C ASP A 90 -7.16 0.20 10.22
N MET A 91 -6.01 0.73 9.77
CA MET A 91 -5.27 0.20 8.62
C MET A 91 -4.67 -1.17 8.92
N ARG A 92 -5.02 -2.19 8.13
CA ARG A 92 -4.51 -3.56 8.32
C ARG A 92 -4.68 -4.41 7.07
N VAL A 93 -4.03 -5.56 7.03
CA VAL A 93 -4.32 -6.59 6.02
C VAL A 93 -5.61 -7.29 6.41
N LEU A 94 -6.69 -7.03 5.68
CA LEU A 94 -8.02 -7.55 6.02
C LEU A 94 -8.30 -8.90 5.36
N ALA A 95 -7.97 -9.02 4.07
CA ALA A 95 -8.30 -10.17 3.27
C ALA A 95 -7.19 -10.50 2.27
N ARG A 96 -7.30 -11.67 1.65
CA ARG A 96 -6.48 -12.10 0.52
C ARG A 96 -7.41 -12.58 -0.58
N GLY A 97 -7.20 -12.07 -1.79
CA GLY A 97 -7.91 -12.54 -2.96
C GLY A 97 -7.56 -13.99 -3.30
N GLY A 98 -8.43 -14.64 -4.08
CA GLY A 98 -8.21 -16.00 -4.57
C GLY A 98 -6.93 -16.15 -5.42
N ASP A 99 -6.43 -15.05 -5.97
CA ASP A 99 -5.19 -14.93 -6.73
C ASP A 99 -3.94 -14.64 -5.86
N GLY A 100 -4.10 -14.69 -4.54
CA GLY A 100 -3.03 -14.48 -3.58
C GLY A 100 -2.68 -13.03 -3.30
N VAL A 101 -3.37 -12.05 -3.89
CA VAL A 101 -3.13 -10.62 -3.66
C VAL A 101 -3.79 -10.17 -2.34
N PRO A 102 -3.04 -9.61 -1.39
CA PRO A 102 -3.61 -9.09 -0.15
C PRO A 102 -4.37 -7.79 -0.37
N ILE A 103 -5.40 -7.59 0.46
CA ILE A 103 -6.19 -6.36 0.54
C ILE A 103 -5.86 -5.68 1.86
N VAL A 104 -5.25 -4.50 1.75
CA VAL A 104 -5.05 -3.58 2.86
C VAL A 104 -6.31 -2.72 2.96
N TYR A 105 -6.92 -2.68 4.13
CA TYR A 105 -8.13 -1.89 4.39
C TYR A 105 -7.82 -0.87 5.48
N GLY A 106 -8.34 0.36 5.35
CA GLY A 106 -8.37 1.34 6.43
C GLY A 106 -9.63 2.20 6.37
N CYS A 107 -10.10 2.68 7.52
CA CYS A 107 -11.29 3.51 7.66
C CYS A 107 -11.00 4.77 8.48
N PHE A 108 -11.46 5.94 7.99
CA PHE A 108 -11.19 7.23 8.64
C PHE A 108 -11.88 7.38 10.00
N ARG A 109 -12.98 6.67 10.27
CA ARG A 109 -13.69 6.68 11.56
C ARG A 109 -12.79 6.41 12.77
N HIS A 110 -11.75 5.61 12.56
CA HIS A 110 -10.84 5.17 13.62
C HIS A 110 -9.48 5.84 13.54
N ASN A 111 -9.33 6.89 12.74
CA ASN A 111 -8.11 7.67 12.75
C ASN A 111 -7.97 8.38 14.09
N VAL A 112 -6.77 8.35 14.65
CA VAL A 112 -6.43 9.19 15.79
C VAL A 112 -6.59 10.67 15.37
N PRO A 113 -7.24 11.53 16.19
CA PRO A 113 -7.40 12.94 15.88
C PRO A 113 -6.04 13.63 15.64
N ALA A 114 -6.01 14.64 14.77
CA ALA A 114 -4.77 15.32 14.39
C ALA A 114 -3.96 15.84 15.59
N THR A 115 -4.64 16.26 16.65
CA THR A 115 -4.03 16.77 17.90
C THR A 115 -3.26 15.71 18.69
N SER A 116 -3.55 14.44 18.48
CA SER A 116 -2.93 13.30 19.17
C SER A 116 -2.06 12.45 18.24
N ALA A 117 -2.03 12.79 16.95
CA ALA A 117 -1.37 12.02 15.92
C ALA A 117 0.14 12.26 15.94
N ASN A 118 0.93 11.21 16.14
CA ASN A 118 2.38 11.26 16.02
C ASN A 118 2.80 10.71 14.66
N ILE A 119 3.54 11.51 13.88
CA ILE A 119 3.97 11.15 12.52
C ILE A 119 4.81 9.86 12.51
N ARG A 120 5.70 9.69 13.50
CA ARG A 120 6.52 8.48 13.63
C ARG A 120 5.66 7.26 13.92
N ASP A 121 4.68 7.37 14.81
CA ASP A 121 3.78 6.25 15.11
C ASP A 121 2.92 5.88 13.88
N ILE A 122 2.45 6.86 13.11
CA ILE A 122 1.71 6.61 11.86
C ILE A 122 2.60 5.89 10.85
N ALA A 123 3.84 6.38 10.69
CA ALA A 123 4.81 5.78 9.80
C ALA A 123 5.11 4.32 10.20
N GLU A 124 5.35 4.06 11.48
CA GLU A 124 5.61 2.72 11.99
C GLU A 124 4.39 1.79 11.85
N HIS A 125 3.19 2.28 12.11
CA HIS A 125 1.94 1.55 11.84
C HIS A 125 1.87 1.15 10.35
N MET A 126 1.97 2.11 9.44
CA MET A 126 1.87 1.87 8.00
C MET A 126 2.96 0.90 7.53
N ALA A 127 4.19 1.06 8.03
CA ALA A 127 5.31 0.17 7.75
C ALA A 127 5.00 -1.28 8.15
N ALA A 128 4.48 -1.50 9.36
CA ALA A 128 4.13 -2.84 9.83
C ALA A 128 3.03 -3.49 8.98
N VAL A 129 2.01 -2.72 8.58
CA VAL A 129 0.91 -3.20 7.74
C VAL A 129 1.38 -3.54 6.32
N LEU A 130 2.18 -2.67 5.71
CA LEU A 130 2.71 -2.91 4.36
C LEU A 130 3.69 -4.08 4.33
N GLU A 131 4.51 -4.26 5.37
CA GLU A 131 5.38 -5.43 5.51
C GLU A 131 4.55 -6.71 5.71
N ALA A 132 3.47 -6.65 6.50
CA ALA A 132 2.54 -7.77 6.66
C ALA A 132 1.84 -8.12 5.34
N ALA A 133 1.40 -7.11 4.58
CA ALA A 133 0.82 -7.30 3.25
C ALA A 133 1.83 -8.02 2.34
N GLY A 134 3.07 -7.53 2.30
CA GLY A 134 4.18 -8.15 1.57
C GLY A 134 4.39 -9.62 1.90
N ARG A 135 4.47 -9.96 3.20
CA ARG A 135 4.63 -11.34 3.69
C ARG A 135 3.46 -12.25 3.38
N SER A 136 2.27 -11.67 3.32
CA SER A 136 1.05 -12.44 3.16
C SER A 136 0.87 -12.92 1.70
N ARG A 137 1.44 -12.25 0.70
CA ARG A 137 1.25 -12.58 -0.73
C ARG A 137 1.43 -14.07 -1.04
N ARG A 138 0.53 -14.63 -1.85
CA ARG A 138 0.57 -16.04 -2.30
C ARG A 138 0.53 -16.13 -3.82
N GLN A 139 0.73 -17.34 -4.36
CA GLN A 139 0.59 -17.63 -5.80
C GLN A 139 1.44 -16.72 -6.71
N GLY A 140 2.62 -16.31 -6.24
CA GLY A 140 3.51 -15.41 -6.98
C GLY A 140 3.05 -13.95 -7.03
N ALA A 141 2.01 -13.57 -6.29
CA ALA A 141 1.56 -12.18 -6.19
C ALA A 141 2.71 -11.27 -5.74
N THR A 142 2.86 -10.13 -6.42
CA THR A 142 3.88 -9.11 -6.10
C THR A 142 3.28 -7.78 -5.67
N LYS A 143 1.94 -7.70 -5.68
CA LYS A 143 1.18 -6.47 -5.44
C LYS A 143 0.27 -6.60 -4.22
N ALA A 144 -0.44 -5.53 -3.89
CA ALA A 144 -1.51 -5.44 -2.92
C ALA A 144 -2.60 -4.50 -3.46
N ASP A 145 -3.84 -4.74 -3.09
CA ASP A 145 -4.92 -3.77 -3.24
C ASP A 145 -5.11 -2.99 -1.94
N THR A 146 -5.54 -1.75 -2.07
CA THR A 146 -5.85 -0.89 -0.94
C THR A 146 -7.31 -0.44 -1.00
N VAL A 147 -8.02 -0.54 0.10
CA VAL A 147 -9.36 0.01 0.29
C VAL A 147 -9.27 1.10 1.35
N VAL A 148 -9.66 2.31 0.98
CA VAL A 148 -9.70 3.50 1.83
C VAL A 148 -11.16 3.87 2.02
N ASP A 149 -11.74 3.47 3.14
CA ASP A 149 -13.13 3.77 3.50
C ASP A 149 -13.22 5.16 4.13
N CYS A 150 -13.79 6.13 3.41
CA CYS A 150 -13.95 7.50 3.85
C CYS A 150 -15.07 7.71 4.86
N HIS A 151 -15.73 6.64 5.33
CA HIS A 151 -16.64 6.75 6.46
C HIS A 151 -15.93 7.34 7.69
N GLY A 152 -16.52 8.39 8.28
CA GLY A 152 -15.95 9.12 9.41
C GLY A 152 -14.85 10.13 9.04
N PHE A 153 -14.66 10.43 7.75
CA PHE A 153 -13.71 11.46 7.32
C PHE A 153 -14.09 12.85 7.85
N VAL A 154 -13.15 13.49 8.54
CA VAL A 154 -13.25 14.88 9.03
C VAL A 154 -12.12 15.68 8.41
N LEU A 155 -12.44 16.68 7.58
CA LEU A 155 -11.42 17.43 6.82
C LEU A 155 -10.33 18.01 7.73
N MET A 156 -10.72 18.68 8.83
CA MET A 156 -9.77 19.35 9.73
C MET A 156 -8.77 18.41 10.39
N ASP A 157 -9.19 17.17 10.69
CA ASP A 157 -8.28 16.15 11.24
C ASP A 157 -7.32 15.57 10.18
N ASN A 158 -7.57 15.83 8.90
CA ASN A 158 -6.85 15.24 7.78
C ASN A 158 -6.17 16.30 6.88
N LEU A 159 -6.17 17.58 7.28
CA LEU A 159 -5.47 18.66 6.57
C LEU A 159 -3.97 18.73 6.88
N ASN A 160 -3.48 18.02 7.91
CA ASN A 160 -2.04 17.93 8.15
C ASN A 160 -1.38 17.14 6.99
N PRO A 161 -0.48 17.75 6.21
CA PRO A 161 0.12 17.07 5.07
C PRO A 161 1.24 16.10 5.46
N SER A 162 1.80 16.19 6.68
CA SER A 162 2.96 15.38 7.07
C SER A 162 2.73 13.86 6.99
N PRO A 163 1.60 13.29 7.46
CA PRO A 163 1.31 11.87 7.29
C PRO A 163 1.21 11.44 5.82
N VAL A 164 0.68 12.32 4.96
CA VAL A 164 0.59 12.05 3.51
C VAL A 164 1.99 12.00 2.90
N PHE A 165 2.89 12.91 3.29
CA PHE A 165 4.28 12.89 2.83
C PHE A 165 5.05 11.66 3.29
N GLU A 166 4.89 11.23 4.54
CA GLU A 166 5.50 9.97 5.01
C GLU A 166 4.95 8.76 4.24
N LEU A 167 3.63 8.70 4.02
CA LEU A 167 3.05 7.64 3.19
C LEU A 167 3.64 7.67 1.77
N LEU A 168 3.73 8.84 1.15
CA LEU A 168 4.34 9.02 -0.17
C LEU A 168 5.80 8.56 -0.19
N ARG A 169 6.60 8.91 0.83
CA ARG A 169 7.97 8.43 0.99
C ARG A 169 8.02 6.91 1.00
N MET A 170 7.15 6.26 1.78
CA MET A 170 7.04 4.80 1.85
C MET A 170 6.64 4.15 0.53
N VAL A 171 5.64 4.69 -0.18
CA VAL A 171 5.20 4.10 -1.46
C VAL A 171 6.15 4.38 -2.62
N HIS A 172 6.97 5.44 -2.55
CA HIS A 172 7.96 5.75 -3.59
C HIS A 172 9.28 4.99 -3.42
N GLN A 173 9.66 4.68 -2.18
CA GLN A 173 10.93 4.03 -1.84
C GLN A 173 10.72 2.54 -1.47
N PRO A 174 10.55 2.12 -0.20
CA PRO A 174 10.58 0.70 0.20
C PRO A 174 9.42 -0.13 -0.37
N TYR A 175 8.28 0.50 -0.67
CA TYR A 175 7.09 -0.18 -1.20
C TYR A 175 6.76 0.23 -2.65
N ARG A 176 7.77 0.65 -3.40
CA ARG A 176 7.62 0.99 -4.82
C ARG A 176 7.01 -0.16 -5.61
N ASP A 177 6.11 0.21 -6.52
CA ASP A 177 5.46 -0.71 -7.46
C ASP A 177 4.81 -1.91 -6.73
N THR A 178 4.23 -1.69 -5.56
CA THR A 178 3.45 -2.71 -4.83
C THR A 178 1.95 -2.53 -4.97
N LEU A 179 1.45 -1.36 -5.35
CA LEU A 179 0.03 -1.13 -5.53
C LEU A 179 -0.48 -1.76 -6.84
N ARG A 180 -1.52 -2.60 -6.76
CA ARG A 180 -2.31 -3.07 -7.91
C ARG A 180 -3.48 -2.12 -8.18
N ALA A 181 -4.39 -1.96 -7.23
CA ALA A 181 -5.49 -1.00 -7.26
C ALA A 181 -5.69 -0.33 -5.90
N ALA A 182 -6.21 0.89 -5.91
CA ALA A 182 -6.70 1.57 -4.72
C ALA A 182 -8.17 1.97 -4.91
N LEU A 183 -9.03 1.58 -3.98
CA LEU A 183 -10.44 1.95 -3.96
C LEU A 183 -10.67 2.96 -2.84
N VAL A 184 -11.11 4.16 -3.20
CA VAL A 184 -11.54 5.18 -2.24
C VAL A 184 -13.06 5.11 -2.17
N VAL A 185 -13.58 4.66 -1.02
CA VAL A 185 -14.99 4.32 -0.85
C VAL A 185 -15.72 5.44 -0.13
N ASP A 186 -16.86 5.86 -0.68
CA ASP A 186 -17.74 6.89 -0.13
C ASP A 186 -17.01 8.22 0.19
N ALA A 187 -16.09 8.63 -0.70
CA ALA A 187 -15.33 9.87 -0.53
C ALA A 187 -16.27 11.09 -0.50
N PRO A 188 -16.27 11.89 0.59
CA PRO A 188 -17.05 13.12 0.62
C PRO A 188 -16.45 14.14 -0.36
N TRP A 189 -17.24 15.14 -0.77
CA TRP A 189 -16.75 16.20 -1.66
C TRP A 189 -15.48 16.89 -1.13
N SER A 190 -15.37 17.08 0.18
CA SER A 190 -14.18 17.67 0.82
C SER A 190 -12.90 16.85 0.65
N PHE A 191 -13.02 15.53 0.41
CA PHE A 191 -11.87 14.68 0.11
C PHE A 191 -11.18 15.06 -1.21
N GLN A 192 -11.90 15.70 -2.14
CA GLN A 192 -11.32 16.15 -3.40
C GLN A 192 -10.21 17.19 -3.19
N LEU A 193 -10.26 17.97 -2.11
CA LEU A 193 -9.18 18.89 -1.75
C LEU A 193 -7.89 18.13 -1.42
N LEU A 194 -7.98 17.09 -0.59
CA LEU A 194 -6.86 16.23 -0.22
C LEU A 194 -6.31 15.47 -1.44
N TRP A 195 -7.20 14.92 -2.27
CA TRP A 195 -6.81 14.21 -3.49
C TRP A 195 -6.07 15.13 -4.48
N SER A 196 -6.58 16.34 -4.69
CA SER A 196 -5.96 17.34 -5.57
C SER A 196 -4.58 17.76 -5.06
N ALA A 197 -4.40 17.87 -3.74
CA ALA A 197 -3.12 18.16 -3.12
C ALA A 197 -2.12 16.99 -3.24
N ALA A 198 -2.60 15.74 -3.20
CA ALA A 198 -1.74 14.56 -3.33
C ALA A 198 -1.32 14.27 -4.78
N LEU A 199 -2.14 14.63 -5.76
CA LEU A 199 -1.96 14.27 -7.17
C LEU A 199 -0.60 14.66 -7.78
N PRO A 200 -0.03 15.87 -7.52
CA PRO A 200 1.29 16.25 -8.03
C PRO A 200 2.43 15.33 -7.57
N PHE A 201 2.25 14.63 -6.45
CA PHE A 201 3.25 13.72 -5.89
C PHE A 201 3.07 12.27 -6.36
N LEU A 202 2.02 11.98 -7.13
CA LEU A 202 1.76 10.65 -7.67
C LEU A 202 2.20 10.59 -9.14
N SER A 203 2.88 9.52 -9.51
CA SER A 203 3.09 9.23 -10.93
C SER A 203 1.73 9.00 -11.60
N GLU A 204 1.60 9.36 -12.88
CA GLU A 204 0.37 9.14 -13.65
C GLU A 204 -0.08 7.66 -13.59
N ARG A 205 0.89 6.72 -13.63
CA ARG A 205 0.63 5.28 -13.48
C ARG A 205 0.02 4.92 -12.13
N THR A 206 0.42 5.60 -11.05
CA THR A 206 -0.15 5.39 -9.72
C THR A 206 -1.54 6.01 -9.62
N ALA A 207 -1.72 7.24 -10.12
CA ALA A 207 -3.01 7.93 -10.10
C ALA A 207 -4.09 7.13 -10.84
N ARG A 208 -3.78 6.54 -12.00
CA ARG A 208 -4.71 5.68 -12.78
C ARG A 208 -5.15 4.39 -12.04
N LYS A 209 -4.46 3.98 -10.97
CA LYS A 209 -4.84 2.82 -10.14
C LYS A 209 -5.86 3.18 -9.06
N VAL A 210 -6.06 4.46 -8.79
CA VAL A 210 -7.01 4.96 -7.80
C VAL A 210 -8.39 5.06 -8.44
N ARG A 211 -9.40 4.47 -7.82
CA ARG A 211 -10.80 4.52 -8.24
C ARG A 211 -11.66 4.98 -7.08
N PHE A 212 -12.60 5.86 -7.36
CA PHE A 212 -13.63 6.28 -6.41
C PHE A 212 -14.89 5.46 -6.66
N ALA A 213 -15.52 4.98 -5.60
CA ALA A 213 -16.69 4.11 -5.68
C ALA A 213 -17.59 4.30 -4.46
N CYS A 214 -18.88 4.03 -4.58
CA CYS A 214 -19.72 3.83 -3.41
C CYS A 214 -19.45 2.44 -2.78
N GLN A 215 -19.93 2.21 -1.56
CA GLN A 215 -19.78 0.92 -0.87
C GLN A 215 -20.16 -0.29 -1.76
N ALA A 216 -21.35 -0.27 -2.38
CA ALA A 216 -21.85 -1.39 -3.18
C ALA A 216 -20.97 -1.66 -4.42
N GLU A 217 -20.53 -0.60 -5.11
CA GLU A 217 -19.61 -0.71 -6.25
C GLU A 217 -18.25 -1.25 -5.83
N ALA A 218 -17.72 -0.82 -4.67
CA ALA A 218 -16.44 -1.31 -4.16
C ALA A 218 -16.50 -2.83 -3.89
N VAL A 219 -17.59 -3.32 -3.29
CA VAL A 219 -17.79 -4.76 -3.06
C VAL A 219 -17.82 -5.53 -4.39
N GLN A 220 -18.54 -5.05 -5.39
CA GLN A 220 -18.59 -5.68 -6.72
C GLN A 220 -17.22 -5.71 -7.41
N ILE A 221 -16.45 -4.61 -7.33
CA ILE A 221 -15.09 -4.55 -7.90
C ILE A 221 -14.16 -5.55 -7.21
N ILE A 222 -14.27 -5.68 -5.88
CA ILE A 222 -13.45 -6.62 -5.10
C ILE A 222 -13.87 -8.06 -5.40
N GLU A 223 -15.16 -8.34 -5.53
CA GLU A 223 -15.66 -9.67 -5.87
C GLU A 223 -15.13 -10.10 -7.24
N ALA A 224 -15.22 -9.23 -8.24
CA ALA A 224 -14.74 -9.51 -9.59
C ALA A 224 -13.21 -9.69 -9.67
N SER A 225 -12.43 -8.98 -8.85
CA SER A 225 -10.96 -9.01 -8.93
C SER A 225 -10.30 -9.97 -7.95
N SER A 226 -10.90 -10.19 -6.78
CA SER A 226 -10.31 -10.89 -5.64
C SER A 226 -11.19 -12.04 -5.12
N GLY A 227 -12.42 -12.18 -5.63
CA GLY A 227 -13.34 -13.26 -5.30
C GLY A 227 -14.31 -12.94 -4.15
N PRO A 228 -15.36 -13.77 -3.98
CA PRO A 228 -16.49 -13.48 -3.09
C PRO A 228 -16.10 -13.47 -1.61
N ALA A 229 -15.14 -14.30 -1.19
CA ALA A 229 -14.70 -14.33 0.21
C ALA A 229 -14.03 -13.02 0.63
N ALA A 230 -13.21 -12.43 -0.25
CA ALA A 230 -12.54 -11.16 0.00
C ALA A 230 -13.55 -9.99 0.00
N ALA A 231 -14.49 -10.01 -0.94
CA ALA A 231 -15.58 -9.03 -1.01
C ALA A 231 -16.45 -9.06 0.25
N ALA A 232 -16.87 -10.24 0.70
CA ALA A 232 -17.65 -10.43 1.92
C ALA A 232 -16.89 -9.95 3.18
N ALA A 233 -15.57 -10.12 3.23
CA ALA A 233 -14.75 -9.61 4.33
C ALA A 233 -14.72 -8.08 4.37
N VAL A 234 -14.53 -7.44 3.21
CA VAL A 234 -14.50 -5.97 3.10
C VAL A 234 -15.88 -5.39 3.39
N ASP A 235 -16.95 -5.96 2.82
CA ASP A 235 -18.32 -5.52 3.07
C ASP A 235 -18.70 -5.61 4.56
N ARG A 236 -18.38 -6.74 5.20
CA ARG A 236 -18.60 -6.92 6.65
C ARG A 236 -17.92 -5.83 7.47
N VAL A 237 -16.65 -5.52 7.20
CA VAL A 237 -15.92 -4.50 7.97
C VAL A 237 -16.47 -3.09 7.71
N MET A 238 -16.82 -2.77 6.46
CA MET A 238 -17.48 -1.51 6.13
C MET A 238 -18.82 -1.36 6.87
N ALA A 239 -19.62 -2.43 6.93
CA ALA A 239 -20.88 -2.45 7.68
C ALA A 239 -20.65 -2.27 9.20
N LEU A 240 -19.66 -2.96 9.78
CA LEU A 240 -19.29 -2.79 11.20
C LEU A 240 -18.86 -1.35 11.50
N ASN A 241 -18.07 -0.73 10.62
CA ASN A 241 -17.61 0.65 10.78
C ASN A 241 -18.74 1.68 10.70
N ARG A 242 -19.82 1.37 9.97
CA ARG A 242 -21.04 2.21 9.92
C ARG A 242 -21.98 1.95 11.10
N GLY A 243 -21.79 0.85 11.83
CA GLY A 243 -22.53 0.54 13.05
C GLY A 243 -22.21 1.48 14.23
N PRO A 244 -23.01 1.43 15.29
CA PRO A 244 -22.81 2.27 16.48
C PRO A 244 -21.47 1.97 17.17
N ASP A 245 -21.06 0.70 17.20
CA ASP A 245 -19.87 0.24 17.91
C ASP A 245 -18.56 0.38 17.12
N GLY A 246 -18.64 0.56 15.80
CA GLY A 246 -17.51 0.44 14.90
C GLY A 246 -16.94 -0.99 14.83
N CYS A 247 -15.85 -1.17 14.08
CA CYS A 247 -15.09 -2.42 14.10
C CYS A 247 -14.29 -2.55 15.42
N ARG A 248 -14.67 -3.49 16.28
CA ARG A 248 -13.95 -3.83 17.53
C ARG A 248 -13.21 -5.15 17.38
N GLY A 249 -12.07 -5.27 18.07
CA GLY A 249 -11.29 -6.52 18.09
C GLY A 249 -10.50 -6.80 16.81
N ALA A 250 -10.22 -5.77 16.00
CA ALA A 250 -9.35 -5.89 14.85
C ALA A 250 -7.97 -6.44 15.27
N ARG A 251 -7.42 -7.35 14.47
CA ARG A 251 -6.07 -7.89 14.67
C ARG A 251 -5.09 -7.13 13.79
N PHE A 252 -4.03 -6.62 14.40
CA PHE A 252 -2.96 -5.93 13.70
C PHE A 252 -1.68 -6.77 13.69
N PRO A 253 -0.85 -6.63 12.64
CA PRO A 253 -1.06 -5.83 11.42
C PRO A 253 -1.99 -6.53 10.39
N SER A 254 -2.49 -7.73 10.69
CA SER A 254 -3.24 -8.57 9.76
C SER A 254 -4.36 -9.37 10.46
N GLU A 255 -5.53 -9.43 9.83
CA GLU A 255 -6.63 -10.30 10.23
C GLU A 255 -6.58 -11.69 9.60
N LEU A 256 -5.70 -11.91 8.62
CA LEU A 256 -5.52 -13.21 8.01
C LEU A 256 -5.13 -14.26 9.08
N PRO A 257 -5.67 -15.48 9.00
CA PRO A 257 -5.25 -16.54 9.91
C PRO A 257 -3.74 -16.74 9.82
N GLY A 258 -3.08 -16.93 10.97
CA GLY A 258 -1.65 -17.20 11.01
C GLY A 258 -1.36 -18.49 10.25
N ASP A 259 -0.47 -18.44 9.27
CA ASP A 259 -0.12 -19.55 8.38
C ASP A 259 0.71 -20.65 9.07
N ASP A 260 0.52 -20.92 10.37
CA ASP A 260 1.20 -22.01 11.10
C ASP A 260 0.62 -23.41 10.74
N ALA A 261 -0.30 -23.50 9.77
CA ALA A 261 -0.87 -24.76 9.30
C ALA A 261 -0.63 -24.96 7.79
N GLY A 262 0.52 -25.53 7.47
CA GLY A 262 0.72 -26.30 6.23
C GLY A 262 1.19 -25.51 5.03
N GLU A 263 2.45 -25.74 4.64
CA GLU A 263 2.84 -25.69 3.24
C GLU A 263 1.87 -26.57 2.42
N GLU A 264 0.92 -25.95 1.73
CA GLU A 264 0.43 -26.54 0.49
C GLU A 264 1.60 -26.53 -0.49
N ARG A 265 2.34 -27.64 -0.50
CA ARG A 265 3.20 -28.02 -1.62
C ARG A 265 2.36 -27.89 -2.88
N CYS A 266 2.84 -27.05 -3.79
CA CYS A 266 2.34 -26.91 -5.14
C CYS A 266 2.35 -28.30 -5.82
N VAL A 267 1.23 -29.01 -5.75
CA VAL A 267 1.01 -30.20 -6.58
C VAL A 267 0.61 -29.65 -7.94
N LEU A 268 1.58 -29.66 -8.86
CA LEU A 268 1.34 -29.52 -10.29
C LEU A 268 0.30 -30.56 -10.71
N VAL A 269 -0.95 -30.15 -10.87
CA VAL A 269 -1.96 -30.93 -11.59
C VAL A 269 -2.22 -30.24 -12.91
N ALA A 270 -1.88 -30.96 -13.98
CA ALA A 270 -2.09 -30.56 -15.36
C ALA A 270 -3.59 -30.32 -15.65
N ALA A 271 -3.88 -29.20 -16.32
CA ALA A 271 -5.22 -28.87 -16.80
C ALA A 271 -5.63 -29.73 -18.01
N PRO A 272 -6.93 -30.00 -18.19
CA PRO A 272 -7.53 -30.18 -19.51
C PRO A 272 -8.18 -28.88 -20.03
N VAL A 273 -8.20 -28.78 -21.36
CA VAL A 273 -8.47 -27.58 -22.17
C VAL A 273 -9.93 -27.51 -22.68
N ALA A 274 -10.45 -26.27 -22.76
CA ALA A 274 -11.57 -25.72 -23.56
C ALA A 274 -13.02 -26.15 -23.20
N ALA A 275 -14.09 -25.35 -23.42
CA ALA A 275 -14.36 -24.30 -24.42
C ALA A 275 -15.46 -23.29 -23.93
N PRO A 276 -15.83 -22.23 -24.70
CA PRO A 276 -16.38 -20.97 -24.19
C PRO A 276 -17.91 -20.79 -24.34
N ALA A 277 -18.51 -19.85 -23.59
CA ALA A 277 -19.38 -18.77 -24.12
C ALA A 277 -20.10 -17.99 -23.01
N ALA A 278 -20.22 -16.67 -23.25
CA ALA A 278 -21.41 -15.81 -23.13
C ALA A 278 -21.14 -14.50 -22.35
N SER A 279 -21.19 -13.38 -23.08
CA SER A 279 -21.26 -12.03 -22.55
C SER A 279 -22.64 -11.73 -21.97
N PRO A 280 -22.72 -10.83 -20.98
CA PRO A 280 -23.84 -9.89 -20.96
C PRO A 280 -23.41 -8.43 -20.76
N ASP A 281 -24.06 -7.60 -21.57
CA ASP A 281 -24.63 -6.28 -21.35
C ASP A 281 -23.91 -5.22 -20.51
N VAL A 282 -23.67 -4.11 -21.22
CA VAL A 282 -23.23 -2.81 -20.73
C VAL A 282 -24.32 -2.20 -19.85
N VAL A 283 -24.04 -2.05 -18.55
CA VAL A 283 -24.83 -1.20 -17.65
C VAL A 283 -24.22 0.20 -17.64
N THR A 284 -25.03 1.19 -18.01
CA THR A 284 -24.70 2.62 -17.90
C THR A 284 -24.71 3.08 -16.43
N PRO A 285 -23.78 3.95 -16.01
CA PRO A 285 -23.74 4.43 -14.63
C PRO A 285 -24.88 5.42 -14.34
N SER A 286 -25.56 5.18 -13.22
CA SER A 286 -26.59 6.04 -12.63
C SER A 286 -25.94 7.08 -11.72
N ALA A 287 -26.45 8.31 -11.76
CA ALA A 287 -25.90 9.47 -11.07
C ALA A 287 -26.12 9.42 -9.55
N CYS A 288 -25.05 9.25 -8.78
CA CYS A 288 -24.99 9.52 -7.33
C CYS A 288 -24.24 10.84 -7.07
N MET A 289 -24.81 11.97 -7.48
CA MET A 289 -24.38 13.30 -7.01
C MET A 289 -25.60 14.22 -6.87
N ALA A 290 -26.24 14.20 -5.69
CA ALA A 290 -27.14 15.23 -5.18
C ALA A 290 -27.26 15.02 -3.65
N GLY A 291 -27.05 15.97 -2.75
CA GLY A 291 -26.67 17.38 -2.82
C GLY A 291 -26.56 17.95 -1.39
N ALA A 292 -25.97 19.15 -1.24
CA ALA A 292 -26.32 20.19 -0.26
C ALA A 292 -25.35 21.39 -0.36
N GLU A 293 -25.89 22.59 -0.17
CA GLU A 293 -25.36 23.93 -0.45
C GLU A 293 -24.19 24.44 0.43
N ALA A 294 -23.26 25.11 -0.27
CA ALA A 294 -22.55 26.38 -0.02
C ALA A 294 -22.20 26.89 1.41
N ALA A 295 -20.89 27.09 1.63
CA ALA A 295 -20.31 28.38 2.03
C ALA A 295 -18.79 28.37 1.70
N ALA A 296 -18.37 29.14 0.70
CA ALA A 296 -16.97 29.22 0.27
C ALA A 296 -16.19 30.26 1.09
N LEU A 297 -15.18 29.81 1.83
CA LEU A 297 -14.02 30.62 2.21
C LEU A 297 -12.83 30.10 1.41
N ALA A 298 -12.31 30.92 0.50
CA ALA A 298 -11.07 30.63 -0.21
C ALA A 298 -9.88 30.83 0.73
N PRO A 299 -8.99 29.84 0.93
CA PRO A 299 -7.72 30.07 1.61
C PRO A 299 -6.69 30.69 0.65
N ASP A 300 -5.77 31.44 1.23
CA ASP A 300 -4.68 32.17 0.57
C ASP A 300 -3.70 31.20 -0.12
N GLU A 301 -3.75 31.17 -1.45
CA GLU A 301 -2.98 30.30 -2.35
C GLU A 301 -1.45 30.54 -2.27
N ALA A 302 -1.03 31.70 -1.76
CA ALA A 302 0.39 32.10 -1.76
C ALA A 302 1.21 31.39 -0.67
N ALA A 303 0.60 31.07 0.49
CA ALA A 303 1.30 30.42 1.59
C ALA A 303 1.54 28.92 1.33
N ALA A 304 0.57 28.24 0.73
CA ALA A 304 0.68 26.81 0.40
C ALA A 304 1.73 26.53 -0.69
N LYS A 305 1.96 27.48 -1.60
CA LYS A 305 2.90 27.32 -2.72
C LYS A 305 4.37 27.38 -2.27
N GLY A 306 4.68 28.27 -1.30
CA GLY A 306 6.05 28.42 -0.79
C GLY A 306 6.56 27.20 -0.01
N GLU A 307 5.67 26.50 0.70
CA GLU A 307 6.03 25.28 1.44
C GLU A 307 6.22 24.07 0.49
N VAL A 308 5.42 24.01 -0.59
CA VAL A 308 5.52 22.96 -1.62
C VAL A 308 6.81 23.06 -2.44
N ASP A 309 7.30 24.26 -2.75
CA ASP A 309 8.52 24.46 -3.54
C ASP A 309 9.81 24.14 -2.75
N VAL A 310 9.86 24.51 -1.46
CA VAL A 310 10.99 24.13 -0.56
C VAL A 310 11.04 22.60 -0.39
N LEU A 311 9.87 21.95 -0.35
CA LEU A 311 9.77 20.51 -0.24
C LEU A 311 10.12 19.82 -1.56
N GLN A 312 9.65 20.27 -2.73
CA GLN A 312 10.05 19.68 -4.02
C GLN A 312 11.57 19.71 -4.25
N SER A 313 12.25 20.73 -3.73
CA SER A 313 13.71 20.88 -3.80
C SER A 313 14.47 19.85 -2.95
N ALA A 314 13.86 19.35 -1.87
CA ALA A 314 14.41 18.28 -1.05
C ALA A 314 14.12 16.86 -1.61
N TRP A 315 13.33 16.79 -2.69
CA TRP A 315 12.88 15.54 -3.33
C TRP A 315 13.58 15.23 -4.66
N GLN A 316 14.32 16.18 -5.25
CA GLN A 316 15.21 15.94 -6.41
C GLN A 316 16.63 15.64 -5.93
#